data_AF-A0A1G1GL78-F1
#
_entry.id   AF-A0A1G1GL78-F1
#
_cell.length_a   1.000
_cell.length_b   1.000
_cell.length_c   1.000
_cell.angle_alpha   90.00
_cell.angle_beta   90.00
_cell.angle_gamma   90.00
#
_symmetry.space_group_name_H-M   'P 1'
#
loop_
_entity.id
_entity.type
_entity.pdbx_description
1 polymer ?
#
loop_
_entity_poly.entity_id
_entity_poly.type
_entity_poly.pdbx_seq_one_letter_code
_entity_poly.pdbx_strand_id
1 'polypeptide(L)'
;MVFKNGVSSASKYLVMYARPNELNFNRLGLSVGKKAGKAVTRNRIKRLLREAMRRLLQGLSLNYDFVIIARKSSLECELADFIRDIKKHMDKITGVNAMSSKGQNPLVAIERQSLRQSQGFEQS
;
A
#
# COMPACT_ATOMS: atom_id res chain seq x y z
N MET A 1 8.45 10.30 1.03
CA MET A 1 7.38 10.04 2.03
C MET A 1 6.15 9.50 1.30
N VAL A 2 5.74 8.25 1.55
CA VAL A 2 4.71 7.47 0.79
C VAL A 2 3.29 8.08 0.86
N PHE A 3 3.08 9.12 1.68
CA PHE A 3 1.75 9.67 1.98
C PHE A 3 1.21 10.70 0.97
N LYS A 4 2.03 11.29 0.08
CA LYS A 4 1.57 12.37 -0.81
C LYS A 4 0.82 11.88 -2.06
N ASN A 5 1.17 10.72 -2.62
CA ASN A 5 0.64 10.21 -3.91
C ASN A 5 0.18 8.74 -3.85
N GLY A 6 -0.22 8.25 -2.67
CA GLY A 6 -0.66 6.86 -2.45
C GLY A 6 -2.16 6.77 -2.20
N VAL A 7 -2.79 5.69 -2.66
CA VAL A 7 -4.18 5.35 -2.34
C VAL A 7 -4.24 4.61 -1.01
N SER A 8 -5.31 4.82 -0.25
CA SER A 8 -5.47 4.20 1.07
C SER A 8 -6.85 3.58 1.26
N SER A 9 -6.91 2.56 2.10
CA SER A 9 -8.12 1.88 2.49
C SER A 9 -8.00 1.42 3.94
N ALA A 10 -9.07 1.55 4.72
CA ALA A 10 -9.04 1.32 6.17
C ALA A 10 -10.18 0.41 6.61
N SER A 11 -9.90 -0.46 7.58
CA SER A 11 -10.86 -1.32 8.27
C SER A 11 -10.78 -1.09 9.79
N LYS A 12 -11.57 -1.84 10.56
CA LYS A 12 -11.41 -1.88 12.02
C LYS A 12 -10.03 -2.42 12.43
N TYR A 13 -9.42 -3.29 11.64
CA TYR A 13 -8.20 -4.02 12.00
C TYR A 13 -6.93 -3.32 11.54
N LEU A 14 -6.94 -2.68 10.37
CA LEU A 14 -5.75 -2.06 9.80
C LEU A 14 -6.07 -0.89 8.89
N VAL A 15 -5.03 -0.14 8.55
CA VAL A 15 -5.03 0.81 7.44
C VAL A 15 -3.96 0.35 6.46
N MET A 16 -4.33 0.27 5.18
CA MET A 16 -3.45 -0.09 4.09
C MET A 16 -3.26 1.12 3.18
N TYR A 17 -2.01 1.48 2.94
CA TYR A 17 -1.61 2.40 1.89
C TYR A 17 -0.93 1.60 0.78
N ALA A 18 -1.17 1.99 -0.46
CA ALA A 18 -0.50 1.43 -1.62
C ALA A 18 -0.10 2.53 -2.59
N ARG A 19 1.06 2.37 -3.21
CA ARG A 19 1.54 3.26 -4.26
C ARG A 19 2.33 2.43 -5.28
N PRO A 20 2.13 2.64 -6.59
CA PRO A 20 3.05 2.11 -7.58
C PRO A 20 4.50 2.56 -7.29
N ASN A 21 5.46 1.68 -7.51
CA ASN A 21 6.88 1.96 -7.43
C ASN A 21 7.54 1.65 -8.78
N GLU A 22 8.75 2.18 -8.98
CA GLU A 22 9.54 1.97 -10.21
C GLU A 22 10.47 0.76 -10.08
N LEU A 23 10.20 -0.13 -9.13
CA LEU A 23 11.02 -1.31 -8.85
C LEU A 23 10.34 -2.54 -9.44
N ASN A 24 11.12 -3.57 -9.75
CA ASN A 24 10.59 -4.85 -10.25
C ASN A 24 10.04 -5.76 -9.12
N PHE A 25 9.77 -5.19 -7.95
CA PHE A 25 9.32 -5.94 -6.78
C PHE A 25 8.44 -5.12 -5.85
N ASN A 26 7.58 -5.83 -5.10
CA ASN A 26 6.72 -5.24 -4.10
C ASN A 26 7.50 -4.95 -2.82
N ARG A 27 7.30 -3.78 -2.20
CA ARG A 27 7.84 -3.45 -0.87
C ARG A 27 6.73 -3.47 0.16
N LEU A 28 7.04 -3.95 1.37
CA LEU A 28 6.08 -4.01 2.48
C LEU A 28 6.65 -3.31 3.72
N GLY A 29 6.04 -2.19 4.09
CA GLY A 29 6.21 -1.52 5.37
C GLY A 29 5.15 -1.96 6.37
N LEU A 30 5.55 -2.39 7.57
CA LEU A 30 4.64 -2.74 8.65
C LEU A 30 4.83 -1.84 9.85
N SER A 31 3.78 -1.13 10.23
CA SER A 31 3.69 -0.39 11.48
C SER A 31 2.67 -1.04 12.39
N VAL A 32 3.08 -1.33 13.63
CA VAL A 32 2.18 -1.80 14.69
C VAL A 32 2.35 -0.84 15.85
N GLY A 33 1.28 -0.08 16.14
CA GLY A 33 1.32 0.97 17.15
C GLY A 33 1.71 0.44 18.54
N LYS A 34 2.32 1.29 19.37
CA LYS A 34 2.67 0.95 20.77
C LYS A 34 1.46 0.44 21.58
N LYS A 35 0.24 0.91 21.23
CA LYS A 35 -1.03 0.52 21.84
C LYS A 35 -1.44 -0.95 21.61
N ALA A 36 -0.74 -1.69 20.75
CA ALA A 36 -0.98 -3.12 20.51
C ALA A 36 -0.28 -4.03 21.55
N GLY A 37 0.35 -3.48 22.59
CA GLY A 37 0.87 -4.23 23.73
C GLY A 37 2.36 -4.60 23.63
N LYS A 38 2.74 -5.67 24.33
CA LYS A 38 4.15 -6.10 24.50
C LYS A 38 4.80 -6.44 23.15
N ALA A 39 6.13 -6.46 23.13
CA ALA A 39 6.93 -6.74 21.93
C ALA A 39 6.53 -8.07 21.25
N VAL A 40 6.28 -9.11 22.04
CA VAL A 40 5.86 -10.44 21.56
C VAL A 40 4.56 -10.35 20.75
N THR A 41 3.56 -9.65 21.27
CA THR A 41 2.26 -9.47 20.60
C THR A 41 2.41 -8.69 19.30
N ARG A 42 3.18 -7.60 19.31
CA ARG A 42 3.48 -6.83 18.08
C ARG A 42 4.21 -7.68 17.03
N ASN A 43 5.15 -8.52 17.46
CA ASN A 43 5.88 -9.43 16.57
C ASN A 43 4.99 -10.52 15.99
N ARG A 44 4.05 -11.06 16.78
CA ARG A 44 3.02 -11.99 16.30
C ARG A 44 2.19 -11.34 15.17
N ILE A 45 1.66 -10.14 15.40
CA ILE A 45 0.88 -9.42 14.38
C ILE A 45 1.72 -9.18 13.12
N LYS A 46 2.96 -8.70 13.25
CA LYS A 46 3.86 -8.51 12.11
C LYS A 46 4.13 -9.81 11.34
N ARG A 47 4.27 -10.94 12.03
CA ARG A 47 4.43 -12.26 11.38
C ARG A 47 3.19 -12.65 10.58
N LEU A 48 2.00 -12.50 11.18
CA LEU A 48 0.74 -12.82 10.50
C LEU A 48 0.50 -11.93 9.28
N LEU A 49 0.75 -10.63 9.39
CA LEU A 49 0.63 -9.70 8.27
C LEU A 49 1.61 -10.00 7.13
N ARG A 50 2.88 -10.33 7.45
CA ARG A 50 3.85 -10.76 6.43
C ARG A 50 3.39 -12.03 5.72
N GLU A 51 2.89 -13.00 6.47
CA GLU A 51 2.42 -14.26 5.91
C GLU A 51 1.19 -14.06 5.02
N ALA A 52 0.23 -13.24 5.45
CA ALA A 52 -0.93 -12.89 4.65
C ALA A 52 -0.53 -12.20 3.33
N MET A 53 0.34 -11.19 3.40
CA MET A 53 0.86 -10.50 2.21
C MET A 53 1.64 -11.45 1.29
N ARG A 54 2.46 -12.34 1.84
CA ARG A 54 3.22 -13.34 1.06
C ARG A 54 2.28 -14.24 0.25
N ARG A 55 1.21 -14.74 0.87
CA ARG A 55 0.21 -15.59 0.20
C ARG A 55 -0.57 -14.83 -0.86
N LEU A 56 -0.95 -13.58 -0.58
CA LEU A 56 -1.74 -12.75 -1.50
C LEU A 56 -0.92 -12.24 -2.69
N LEU A 57 0.38 -12.00 -2.52
CA LEU A 57 1.26 -11.51 -3.58
C LEU A 57 2.01 -12.64 -4.32
N GLN A 58 1.80 -13.90 -3.93
CA GLN A 58 2.43 -15.03 -4.58
C GLN A 58 2.02 -15.07 -6.05
N GLY A 59 2.97 -14.85 -6.96
CA GLY A 59 2.72 -14.79 -8.41
C GLY A 59 2.25 -13.44 -8.94
N LEU A 60 2.23 -12.37 -8.12
CA LEU A 60 1.79 -11.03 -8.52
C LEU A 60 2.94 -10.00 -8.41
N SER A 61 3.58 -9.70 -9.54
CA SER A 61 4.54 -8.59 -9.66
C SER A 61 3.80 -7.29 -9.99
N LEU A 62 3.19 -6.68 -8.96
CA LEU A 62 2.44 -5.43 -9.14
C LEU A 62 3.36 -4.20 -9.17
N ASN A 63 4.58 -4.30 -8.63
CA ASN A 63 5.51 -3.18 -8.44
C ASN A 63 4.90 -2.09 -7.55
N TYR A 64 4.47 -2.48 -6.34
CA TYR A 64 3.85 -1.57 -5.37
C TYR A 64 4.62 -1.48 -4.05
N ASP A 65 4.59 -0.29 -3.48
CA ASP A 65 4.89 -0.04 -2.07
C ASP A 65 3.61 -0.15 -1.26
N PHE A 66 3.55 -1.15 -0.39
CA PHE A 66 2.48 -1.33 0.59
C PHE A 66 2.94 -0.87 1.96
N VAL A 67 2.11 -0.07 2.64
CA VAL A 67 2.31 0.24 4.06
C VAL A 67 1.06 -0.18 4.82
N ILE A 68 1.22 -1.11 5.76
CA ILE A 68 0.14 -1.58 6.62
C ILE A 68 0.37 -1.05 8.03
N ILE A 69 -0.64 -0.37 8.56
CA ILE A 69 -0.70 0.10 9.94
C ILE A 69 -1.75 -0.70 10.68
N ALA A 70 -1.31 -1.59 11.58
CA ALA A 70 -2.21 -2.40 12.39
C ALA A 70 -2.84 -1.55 13.52
N ARG A 71 -4.16 -1.65 13.67
CA ARG A 71 -4.94 -1.00 14.74
C ARG A 71 -5.03 -1.92 15.96
N LYS A 72 -5.48 -1.40 17.11
CA LYS A 72 -5.61 -2.17 18.36
C LYS A 72 -6.49 -3.42 18.17
N SER A 73 -7.58 -3.31 17.40
CA SER A 73 -8.50 -4.43 17.13
C SER A 73 -7.87 -5.58 16.33
N SER A 74 -6.67 -5.41 15.76
CA SER A 74 -5.94 -6.50 15.09
C SER A 74 -5.41 -7.56 16.06
N LEU A 75 -5.49 -7.31 17.38
CA LEU A 75 -5.07 -8.26 18.42
C LEU A 75 -5.93 -9.53 18.44
N GLU A 76 -7.18 -9.42 17.99
CA GLU A 76 -8.16 -10.51 17.97
C GLU A 76 -8.13 -11.27 16.63
N CYS A 77 -7.30 -10.84 15.68
CA CYS A 77 -7.27 -11.42 14.34
C CYS A 77 -6.34 -12.62 14.24
N GLU A 78 -6.80 -13.61 13.49
CA GLU A 78 -5.96 -14.69 13.00
C GLU A 78 -5.48 -14.44 11.57
N LEU A 79 -4.65 -15.35 11.06
CA LEU A 79 -4.12 -15.25 9.70
C LEU A 79 -5.23 -15.14 8.65
N ALA A 80 -6.31 -15.92 8.80
CA ALA A 80 -7.44 -15.93 7.88
C ALA A 80 -8.16 -14.56 7.82
N ASP A 81 -8.30 -13.90 8.98
CA ASP A 81 -8.89 -12.57 9.05
C ASP A 81 -8.03 -11.55 8.31
N PHE A 82 -6.71 -11.58 8.53
CA PHE A 82 -5.80 -10.69 7.81
C PHE A 82 -5.80 -10.92 6.31
N ILE A 83 -5.82 -12.18 5.85
CA ILE A 83 -5.90 -12.50 4.42
C ILE A 83 -7.19 -11.90 3.83
N ARG A 84 -8.34 -12.12 4.49
CA ARG A 84 -9.64 -11.61 4.03
C ARG A 84 -9.67 -10.08 3.99
N ASP A 85 -9.20 -9.43 5.05
CA ASP A 85 -9.24 -7.98 5.18
C ASP A 85 -8.28 -7.29 4.20
N ILE A 86 -7.04 -7.79 4.09
CA ILE A 86 -6.05 -7.28 3.13
C ILE A 86 -6.55 -7.46 1.69
N LYS A 87 -7.13 -8.63 1.35
CA LYS A 87 -7.68 -8.85 0.01
C LYS A 87 -8.74 -7.80 -0.34
N LYS A 88 -9.68 -7.53 0.56
CA LYS A 88 -10.68 -6.46 0.37
C LYS A 88 -10.06 -5.09 0.16
N HIS A 89 -9.00 -4.78 0.90
CA HIS A 89 -8.28 -3.52 0.71
C HIS A 89 -7.56 -3.47 -0.63
N MET A 90 -6.88 -4.55 -1.02
CA MET A 90 -6.23 -4.67 -2.32
C MET A 90 -7.25 -4.45 -3.44
N ASP A 91 -8.36 -5.19 -3.45
CA ASP A 91 -9.41 -5.08 -4.47
C ASP A 91 -9.97 -3.64 -4.57
N LYS A 92 -10.14 -2.95 -3.43
CA LYS A 92 -10.61 -1.55 -3.42
C LYS A 92 -9.56 -0.56 -3.91
N ILE A 93 -8.29 -0.83 -3.64
CA ILE A 93 -7.14 0.04 -3.97
C ILE A 93 -6.70 -0.15 -5.42
N THR A 94 -6.69 -1.38 -5.90
CA THR A 94 -6.26 -1.76 -7.27
C THR A 94 -7.43 -1.74 -8.25
N GLY A 95 -8.64 -2.10 -7.82
CA GLY A 95 -9.84 -2.21 -8.66
C GLY A 95 -10.45 -0.90 -9.16
N VAL A 96 -9.95 0.26 -8.76
CA VAL A 96 -10.36 1.57 -9.32
C VAL A 96 -9.31 2.15 -10.28
N ASN A 97 -8.07 1.63 -10.27
CA ASN A 97 -6.99 2.05 -11.17
C ASN A 97 -6.63 1.01 -12.24
N ALA A 98 -7.17 -0.20 -12.17
CA ALA A 98 -6.84 -1.31 -13.09
C ALA A 98 -7.42 -1.16 -14.51
N MET A 99 -8.18 -0.11 -14.80
CA MET A 99 -8.72 0.14 -16.15
C MET A 99 -7.91 1.17 -16.96
N SER A 100 -6.77 1.64 -16.45
CA SER A 100 -5.86 2.46 -17.26
C SER A 100 -4.46 1.86 -17.32
N SER A 101 -4.14 1.42 -18.54
CA SER A 101 -2.82 1.19 -19.13
C SER A 101 -2.20 -0.22 -18.98
N LYS A 102 -2.31 -0.97 -20.10
CA LYS A 102 -1.11 -1.49 -20.76
C LYS A 102 0.03 -0.48 -20.55
N GLY A 103 1.10 -0.89 -19.88
CA GLY A 103 2.27 -0.08 -19.53
C GLY A 103 2.25 1.39 -19.97
N GLN A 104 1.71 2.27 -19.13
CA GLN A 104 2.06 3.69 -18.97
C GLN A 104 0.99 4.37 -18.11
N ASN A 105 1.30 4.54 -16.82
CA ASN A 105 0.41 5.15 -15.84
C ASN A 105 0.02 6.60 -16.25
N PRO A 106 -1.28 6.94 -16.40
CA PRO A 106 -1.75 8.27 -16.80
C PRO A 106 -1.40 9.39 -15.83
N LEU A 107 -1.10 9.08 -14.56
CA LEU A 107 -0.68 10.10 -13.59
C LEU A 107 0.73 10.66 -13.88
N VAL A 108 1.57 9.90 -14.57
CA VAL A 108 2.86 10.41 -15.09
C VAL A 108 2.65 11.36 -16.28
N ALA A 109 1.54 11.21 -17.03
CA ALA A 109 1.23 12.08 -18.15
C ALA A 109 0.74 13.47 -17.68
N ILE A 110 0.00 13.54 -16.57
CA ILE A 110 -0.48 14.80 -16.00
C ILE A 110 0.68 15.60 -15.35
N GLU A 111 1.63 14.92 -14.73
CA GLU A 111 2.80 15.57 -14.10
C GLU A 111 3.81 16.10 -15.14
N ARG A 112 3.87 15.51 -16.35
CA ARG A 112 4.71 16.02 -17.46
C ARG A 112 4.15 17.25 -18.17
N GLN A 113 2.85 17.50 -18.09
CA GLN A 113 2.23 18.71 -18.68
C GLN A 113 2.35 19.93 -17.76
N SER A 114 2.32 19.76 -16.43
CA SER A 114 2.49 20.86 -15.47
C SER A 114 3.95 21.31 -15.31
N LEU A 115 4.92 20.41 -15.52
CA LEU A 115 6.36 20.72 -15.47
C LEU A 115 6.88 21.43 -16.75
N ARG A 116 6.11 21.44 -17.85
CA ARG A 116 6.45 22.23 -19.05
C ARG A 116 5.97 23.68 -19.01
N GLN A 117 4.98 24.00 -18.18
CA GLN A 117 4.49 25.39 -18.03
C GLN A 117 5.24 26.18 -16.96
N SER A 118 5.99 25.53 -16.07
CA SER A 118 6.73 26.18 -14.98
C SER A 118 8.19 26.50 -15.29
N GLN A 119 8.72 26.14 -16.47
CA GLN A 119 10.08 26.48 -16.92
C GLN A 119 10.14 27.50 -18.07
N GLY A 120 9.03 28.20 -18.35
CA GLY A 120 8.94 29.18 -19.43
C GLY A 120 9.12 30.66 -19.01
N PHE A 121 9.53 30.95 -17.78
CA PHE A 121 9.60 32.32 -17.24
C PHE A 121 10.99 32.64 -16.65
N GLU A 122 12.06 32.33 -17.37
CA GLU A 122 13.37 32.94 -17.15
C GLU A 122 14.08 33.13 -18.50
N GLN A 123 13.55 34.00 -19.37
CA GLN A 123 14.35 34.83 -20.29
C GLN A 123 13.52 36.07 -20.64
N SER A 124 13.75 37.15 -19.91
CA SER A 124 13.45 38.53 -20.31
C SER A 124 14.55 39.42 -19.75
#